data_AF-A0ABD6DQI9-F1
#
_entry.id   AF-A0ABD6DQI9-F1
#
_cell.length_a   1.000
_cell.length_b   1.000
_cell.length_c   1.000
_cell.angle_alpha   90.00
_cell.angle_beta   90.00
_cell.angle_gamma   90.00
#
_symmetry.space_group_name_H-M   'P 1'
#
loop_
_entity.id
_entity.type
_entity.pdbx_description
1 polymer ?
#
loop_
_entity_poly.entity_id
_entity_poly.type
_entity_poly.pdbx_seq_one_letter_code
_entity_poly.pdbx_strand_id
1 'polypeptide(L)'
;MDEIPRSRRQLLRTGGRALAGASLLSAGAVSAAASGEPGGAASGGEEATDAESFEIAADGLTVATQNLGLGADFLSIARADTDAPIPERVGSLYADVRNGRPRARMAAVADALGSARPTVVGVQEAALVRRGPRSGGDPADPDADEVVVDFLAALLDALDARDAPYAPAAVATNADLEFPGRVDGDALDVRLTDRDAILVREDGEVAVAETRSATYDASLTLPIGAERTVEIERGYALATLQAGRVSITVANTHLEAGLESVRAAQAKELADALSDVSGSVVLLGDLNDGPSGTEPDGGTVEGSGDGTAERSDGVYGMLTELLSDATDGEIGGTCCRPSSFRPPDEDGLTRRIDHVLARYLTGADSRRLGVETFATDDGTQLWPSDHAGVLVELSTTSDESTTEASPTSDSNRTASGRSDEQTGGSDAAGSERPTTATGTPGFGVGTAAAALVGVAGGARLRRWLRRR
;
A
#
# COMPACT_ATOMS: atom_id res chain seq x y z
N MET A 1 22.70 7.93 22.61
CA MET A 1 21.45 7.47 23.24
C MET A 1 20.50 8.64 23.14
N ASP A 2 19.90 8.78 21.96
CA ASP A 2 18.95 9.86 21.68
C ASP A 2 17.57 9.23 21.50
N GLU A 3 16.61 9.76 22.24
CA GLU A 3 15.22 9.33 22.32
C GLU A 3 14.43 9.78 21.09
N ILE A 4 13.72 8.84 20.48
CA ILE A 4 12.72 9.05 19.42
C ILE A 4 11.47 9.69 20.05
N PRO A 5 10.82 10.70 19.44
CA PRO A 5 9.66 11.36 20.03
C PRO A 5 8.40 10.49 19.94
N ARG A 6 7.80 10.21 21.10
CA ARG A 6 6.50 9.53 21.25
C ARG A 6 5.33 10.43 20.81
N SER A 7 4.41 9.84 20.07
CA SER A 7 3.14 10.40 19.58
C SER A 7 2.24 10.97 20.70
N ARG A 8 1.43 11.97 20.33
CA ARG A 8 0.90 13.06 21.17
C ARG A 8 -0.38 12.75 21.97
N ARG A 9 -0.69 11.50 22.34
CA ARG A 9 -1.97 11.14 23.01
C ARG A 9 -1.88 10.48 24.40
N GLN A 10 -0.80 10.70 25.16
CA GLN A 10 -0.67 10.15 26.53
C GLN A 10 -0.53 11.17 27.68
N LEU A 11 -1.10 12.37 27.57
CA LEU A 11 -1.03 13.37 28.67
C LEU A 11 -2.40 13.90 29.09
N LEU A 12 -3.16 13.07 29.79
CA LEU A 12 -4.18 13.51 30.75
C LEU A 12 -4.24 12.55 31.94
N ARG A 13 -3.23 12.62 32.83
CA ARG A 13 -3.33 12.30 34.27
C ARG A 13 -1.95 12.42 34.90
N THR A 14 -1.69 13.57 35.51
CA THR A 14 -1.17 13.73 36.88
C THR A 14 -0.94 15.21 37.09
N GLY A 15 -1.80 15.81 37.92
CA GLY A 15 -1.54 17.14 38.43
C GLY A 15 -0.53 17.10 39.57
N GLY A 16 0.20 18.19 39.75
CA GLY A 16 0.72 18.55 41.06
C GLY A 16 2.15 19.06 41.10
N ARG A 17 2.28 20.38 40.92
CA ARG A 17 3.26 21.29 41.59
C ARG A 17 4.73 21.11 41.21
N ALA A 18 5.60 22.11 41.25
CA ALA A 18 5.58 23.57 41.22
C ALA A 18 7.07 24.00 41.29
N LEU A 19 7.35 25.24 40.87
CA LEU A 19 8.55 26.05 41.14
C LEU A 19 9.80 25.71 40.29
N ALA A 20 10.68 26.63 39.93
CA ALA A 20 10.74 28.10 39.81
C ALA A 20 12.18 28.43 39.37
N GLY A 21 12.40 29.58 38.73
CA GLY A 21 13.71 30.24 38.61
C GLY A 21 14.24 30.27 37.18
N ALA A 22 14.10 31.40 36.46
CA ALA A 22 14.97 32.59 36.50
C ALA A 22 16.15 32.44 35.52
N SER A 23 16.12 33.19 34.40
CA SER A 23 17.02 34.36 34.14
C SER A 23 18.36 33.91 33.51
N LEU A 24 19.06 34.60 32.62
CA LEU A 24 18.99 35.82 31.80
C LEU A 24 20.36 35.84 31.05
N LEU A 25 20.45 36.60 29.94
CA LEU A 25 21.69 37.22 29.39
C LEU A 25 22.73 36.29 28.71
N SER A 26 23.51 36.66 27.69
CA SER A 26 23.48 37.67 26.63
C SER A 26 24.81 37.55 25.85
N ALA A 27 24.76 37.87 24.55
CA ALA A 27 25.80 38.53 23.72
C ALA A 27 27.16 37.85 23.45
N GLY A 28 27.59 37.95 22.19
CA GLY A 28 28.99 37.76 21.80
C GLY A 28 29.19 37.64 20.30
N ALA A 29 29.11 38.76 19.57
CA ALA A 29 29.61 38.87 18.20
C ALA A 29 31.10 39.24 18.22
N VAL A 30 31.90 38.62 17.34
CA VAL A 30 33.21 39.16 16.93
C VAL A 30 33.34 38.98 15.41
N SER A 31 33.58 40.11 14.74
CA SER A 31 34.03 40.23 13.36
C SER A 31 35.55 40.39 13.34
N ALA A 32 36.21 39.86 12.32
CA ALA A 32 37.52 40.33 11.89
C ALA A 32 37.66 40.17 10.37
N ALA A 33 37.70 41.31 9.70
CA ALA A 33 38.06 41.47 8.30
C ALA A 33 39.60 41.50 8.13
N ALA A 34 40.08 41.10 6.97
CA ALA A 34 41.37 41.56 6.44
C ALA A 34 41.27 41.74 4.92
N SER A 35 41.67 42.93 4.49
CA SER A 35 41.59 43.55 3.18
C SER A 35 42.85 43.34 2.33
N GLY A 36 42.68 43.34 1.00
CA GLY A 36 43.75 43.57 0.03
C GLY A 36 43.19 43.86 -1.38
N GLU A 37 43.18 45.13 -1.77
CA GLU A 37 42.86 45.65 -3.12
C GLU A 37 44.15 45.76 -4.01
N PRO A 38 44.12 46.38 -5.22
CA PRO A 38 43.42 46.01 -6.45
C PRO A 38 44.37 45.97 -7.68
N GLY A 39 43.90 45.50 -8.84
CA GLY A 39 44.57 45.84 -10.12
C GLY A 39 44.14 45.04 -11.34
N GLY A 40 43.76 45.76 -12.40
CA GLY A 40 43.93 45.29 -13.79
C GLY A 40 42.66 44.91 -14.53
N ALA A 41 42.12 45.85 -15.31
CA ALA A 41 41.17 45.55 -16.37
C ALA A 41 41.87 44.80 -17.52
N ALA A 42 41.30 43.68 -17.95
CA ALA A 42 41.54 43.10 -19.26
C ALA A 42 40.25 42.45 -19.76
N SER A 43 39.78 42.95 -20.89
CA SER A 43 38.75 42.33 -21.73
C SER A 43 39.26 41.01 -22.28
N GLY A 44 38.58 39.92 -21.95
CA GLY A 44 38.74 38.61 -22.58
C GLY A 44 37.39 37.93 -22.57
N GLY A 45 36.86 37.62 -23.76
CA GLY A 45 35.73 36.71 -23.87
C GLY A 45 36.21 35.34 -23.41
N GLU A 46 35.71 34.87 -22.29
CA GLU A 46 35.84 33.49 -21.88
C GLU A 46 34.56 32.77 -22.29
N GLU A 47 34.82 31.75 -23.10
CA GLU A 47 33.90 30.76 -23.61
C GLU A 47 32.94 30.33 -22.52
N ALA A 48 31.66 30.26 -22.89
CA ALA A 48 30.68 29.50 -22.12
C ALA A 48 31.28 28.11 -21.93
N THR A 49 31.80 27.84 -20.74
CA THR A 49 32.04 26.49 -20.27
C THR A 49 30.71 25.78 -20.46
N ASP A 50 30.70 24.76 -21.33
CA ASP A 50 29.61 23.81 -21.42
C ASP A 50 29.23 23.44 -19.99
N ALA A 51 28.13 24.02 -19.52
CA ALA A 51 27.47 23.56 -18.33
C ALA A 51 27.00 22.17 -18.72
N GLU A 52 27.76 21.16 -18.31
CA GLU A 52 27.32 19.79 -18.40
C GLU A 52 25.88 19.78 -17.89
N SER A 53 24.96 19.51 -18.79
CA SER A 53 23.56 19.30 -18.49
C SER A 53 23.54 18.22 -17.42
N PHE A 54 23.31 18.61 -16.17
CA PHE A 54 23.12 17.69 -15.06
C PHE A 54 21.81 16.96 -15.33
N GLU A 55 21.88 15.86 -16.08
CA GLU A 55 20.75 14.96 -16.24
C GLU A 55 20.45 14.35 -14.88
N ILE A 56 19.26 14.69 -14.38
CA ILE A 56 18.59 14.01 -13.30
C ILE A 56 18.27 12.63 -13.87
N ALA A 57 18.90 11.56 -13.41
CA ALA A 57 18.56 10.23 -13.91
C ALA A 57 18.10 9.37 -12.73
N ALA A 58 16.79 9.36 -12.50
CA ALA A 58 16.11 8.20 -11.94
C ALA A 58 15.98 7.06 -12.99
N ASP A 59 16.49 7.28 -14.19
CA ASP A 59 16.46 6.35 -15.32
C ASP A 59 17.10 5.02 -14.94
N GLY A 60 16.31 3.96 -15.04
CA GLY A 60 16.72 2.60 -14.69
C GLY A 60 16.48 2.23 -13.22
N LEU A 61 15.89 3.13 -12.40
CA LEU A 61 15.46 2.75 -11.06
C LEU A 61 14.24 1.82 -11.14
N THR A 62 14.43 0.56 -10.75
CA THR A 62 13.34 -0.41 -10.68
C THR A 62 12.67 -0.40 -9.30
N VAL A 63 11.35 -0.33 -9.28
CA VAL A 63 10.54 -0.39 -8.04
C VAL A 63 9.48 -1.48 -8.16
N ALA A 64 9.10 -2.08 -7.04
CA ALA A 64 8.03 -3.06 -7.01
C ALA A 64 7.07 -2.86 -5.84
N THR A 65 5.82 -3.32 -5.99
CA THR A 65 4.90 -3.53 -4.87
C THR A 65 4.42 -4.98 -4.83
N GLN A 66 4.19 -5.52 -3.63
CA GLN A 66 3.71 -6.89 -3.43
C GLN A 66 2.92 -7.02 -2.11
N ASN A 67 1.61 -7.29 -2.20
CA ASN A 67 0.85 -7.82 -1.08
C ASN A 67 1.24 -9.29 -0.84
N LEU A 68 1.69 -9.63 0.37
CA LEU A 68 2.21 -10.95 0.73
C LEU A 68 1.13 -12.00 1.03
N GLY A 69 -0.13 -11.57 1.15
CA GLY A 69 -1.31 -12.40 1.34
C GLY A 69 -1.30 -13.21 2.63
N LEU A 70 -2.11 -12.79 3.60
CA LEU A 70 -2.23 -13.38 4.94
C LEU A 70 -2.64 -14.85 4.90
N GLY A 71 -3.47 -15.23 3.92
CA GLY A 71 -4.02 -16.58 3.79
C GLY A 71 -5.23 -16.84 4.69
N ALA A 72 -5.84 -15.77 5.18
CA ALA A 72 -7.05 -15.82 5.99
C ALA A 72 -7.90 -14.56 5.76
N ASP A 73 -9.23 -14.73 5.71
CA ASP A 73 -10.17 -13.61 5.63
C ASP A 73 -10.40 -13.05 7.04
N PHE A 74 -9.53 -12.13 7.48
CA PHE A 74 -9.57 -11.61 8.84
C PHE A 74 -10.92 -10.94 9.19
N LEU A 75 -11.53 -10.21 8.24
CA LEU A 75 -12.81 -9.51 8.46
C LEU A 75 -13.95 -10.48 8.82
N SER A 76 -13.81 -11.76 8.45
CA SER A 76 -14.77 -12.81 8.81
C SER A 76 -14.98 -12.99 10.31
N ILE A 77 -14.06 -12.54 11.17
CA ILE A 77 -14.21 -12.61 12.62
C ILE A 77 -15.45 -11.85 13.11
N ALA A 78 -15.81 -10.76 12.43
CA ALA A 78 -16.92 -9.87 12.76
C ALA A 78 -18.24 -10.21 12.04
N ARG A 79 -18.26 -11.27 11.22
CA ARG A 79 -19.48 -11.71 10.51
C ARG A 79 -20.57 -12.11 11.50
N ALA A 80 -21.76 -11.53 11.31
CA ALA A 80 -22.90 -11.72 12.21
C ALA A 80 -23.72 -12.98 11.90
N ASP A 81 -23.56 -13.53 10.70
CA ASP A 81 -24.27 -14.71 10.18
C ASP A 81 -23.63 -16.04 10.57
N THR A 82 -22.52 -16.02 11.32
CA THR A 82 -21.89 -17.24 11.84
C THR A 82 -22.26 -17.49 13.30
N ASP A 83 -22.82 -18.68 13.56
CA ASP A 83 -23.13 -19.18 14.90
C ASP A 83 -21.88 -19.61 15.68
N ALA A 84 -20.71 -19.68 15.02
CA ALA A 84 -19.46 -20.07 15.66
C ALA A 84 -19.04 -19.03 16.72
N PRO A 85 -18.67 -19.44 17.95
CA PRO A 85 -18.08 -18.52 18.92
C PRO A 85 -16.76 -17.91 18.40
N ILE A 86 -16.43 -16.67 18.82
CA ILE A 86 -15.20 -15.98 18.41
C ILE A 86 -13.95 -16.87 18.55
N PRO A 87 -13.74 -17.62 19.65
CA PRO A 87 -12.57 -18.49 19.75
C PRO A 87 -12.45 -19.55 18.66
N GLU A 88 -13.56 -20.10 18.18
CA GLU A 88 -13.56 -21.06 17.07
C GLU A 88 -13.24 -20.38 15.74
N ARG A 89 -13.73 -19.15 15.52
CA ARG A 89 -13.39 -18.35 14.33
C ARG A 89 -11.90 -18.02 14.29
N VAL A 90 -11.34 -17.57 15.42
CA VAL A 90 -9.91 -17.29 15.57
C VAL A 90 -9.09 -18.55 15.32
N GLY A 91 -9.55 -19.70 15.84
CA GLY A 91 -8.95 -21.01 15.57
C GLY A 91 -8.92 -21.36 14.08
N SER A 92 -10.02 -21.12 13.36
CA SER A 92 -10.11 -21.34 11.92
C SER A 92 -9.15 -20.44 11.15
N LEU A 93 -9.15 -19.13 11.43
CA LEU A 93 -8.25 -18.16 10.77
C LEU A 93 -6.78 -18.52 11.02
N TYR A 94 -6.45 -18.92 12.24
CA TYR A 94 -5.11 -19.40 12.59
C TYR A 94 -4.72 -20.66 11.78
N ALA A 95 -5.65 -21.60 11.60
CA ALA A 95 -5.44 -22.78 10.77
C ALA A 95 -5.28 -22.43 9.29
N ASP A 96 -6.06 -21.48 8.77
CA ASP A 96 -6.00 -21.02 7.39
C ASP A 96 -4.64 -20.41 7.05
N VAL A 97 -4.12 -19.51 7.91
CA VAL A 97 -2.75 -18.97 7.76
C VAL A 97 -1.72 -20.10 7.70
N ARG A 98 -1.80 -21.09 8.60
CA ARG A 98 -0.88 -22.24 8.60
C ARG A 98 -1.01 -23.09 7.33
N ASN A 99 -2.23 -23.32 6.87
CA ASN A 99 -2.54 -24.11 5.68
C ASN A 99 -2.05 -23.43 4.40
N GLY A 100 -1.95 -22.09 4.39
CA GLY A 100 -1.36 -21.30 3.32
C GLY A 100 0.15 -21.51 3.13
N ARG A 101 0.85 -22.21 4.04
CA ARG A 101 2.30 -22.49 3.95
C ARG A 101 3.15 -21.21 3.81
N PRO A 102 3.05 -20.25 4.74
CA PRO A 102 3.59 -18.91 4.59
C PRO A 102 5.10 -18.88 4.31
N ARG A 103 5.91 -19.72 4.99
CA ARG A 103 7.35 -19.79 4.71
C ARG A 103 7.68 -20.23 3.28
N ALA A 104 6.95 -21.22 2.75
CA ALA A 104 7.15 -21.70 1.38
C ALA A 104 6.70 -20.66 0.35
N ARG A 105 5.60 -19.96 0.62
CA ARG A 105 5.15 -18.82 -0.18
C ARG A 105 6.14 -17.67 -0.17
N MET A 106 6.67 -17.28 0.99
CA MET A 106 7.67 -16.21 1.09
C MET A 106 8.94 -16.58 0.31
N ALA A 107 9.31 -17.87 0.28
CA ALA A 107 10.38 -18.33 -0.61
C ALA A 107 10.04 -18.16 -2.09
N ALA A 108 8.81 -18.46 -2.52
CA ALA A 108 8.37 -18.26 -3.91
C ALA A 108 8.25 -16.76 -4.29
N VAL A 109 7.83 -15.90 -3.35
CA VAL A 109 7.88 -14.44 -3.52
C VAL A 109 9.34 -13.97 -3.65
N ALA A 110 10.24 -14.50 -2.82
CA ALA A 110 11.67 -14.23 -2.92
C ALA A 110 12.27 -14.70 -4.26
N ASP A 111 11.80 -15.80 -4.86
CA ASP A 111 12.21 -16.22 -6.21
C ASP A 111 11.85 -15.15 -7.26
N ALA A 112 10.62 -14.62 -7.20
CA ALA A 112 10.16 -13.59 -8.13
C ALA A 112 10.93 -12.27 -7.94
N LEU A 113 11.09 -11.81 -6.70
CA LEU A 113 11.81 -10.58 -6.38
C LEU A 113 13.32 -10.71 -6.61
N GLY A 114 13.94 -11.83 -6.24
CA GLY A 114 15.37 -12.10 -6.46
C GLY A 114 15.74 -12.22 -7.93
N SER A 115 14.82 -12.72 -8.77
CA SER A 115 15.00 -12.75 -10.23
C SER A 115 14.87 -11.36 -10.85
N ALA A 116 13.88 -10.57 -10.40
CA ALA A 116 13.62 -9.23 -10.92
C ALA A 116 14.61 -8.17 -10.41
N ARG A 117 15.12 -8.36 -9.19
CA ARG A 117 15.96 -7.42 -8.43
C ARG A 117 15.46 -5.97 -8.55
N PRO A 118 14.25 -5.63 -8.06
CA PRO A 118 13.91 -4.22 -7.88
C PRO A 118 14.94 -3.54 -6.96
N THR A 119 15.15 -2.24 -7.14
CA THR A 119 15.97 -1.47 -6.20
C THR A 119 15.24 -1.29 -4.87
N VAL A 120 13.92 -1.16 -4.93
CA VAL A 120 13.04 -0.95 -3.78
C VAL A 120 11.77 -1.76 -3.97
N VAL A 121 11.29 -2.40 -2.91
CA VAL A 121 9.99 -3.06 -2.91
C VAL A 121 9.15 -2.60 -1.71
N GLY A 122 7.93 -2.16 -1.97
CA GLY A 122 6.89 -2.01 -0.96
C GLY A 122 6.19 -3.35 -0.75
N VAL A 123 6.19 -3.87 0.47
CA VAL A 123 5.44 -5.09 0.81
C VAL A 123 4.31 -4.76 1.77
N GLN A 124 3.15 -5.36 1.52
CA GLN A 124 1.96 -5.26 2.36
C GLN A 124 1.61 -6.61 2.97
N GLU A 125 0.83 -6.62 4.05
CA GLU A 125 0.49 -7.84 4.79
C GLU A 125 1.72 -8.64 5.22
N ALA A 126 2.77 -7.95 5.68
CA ALA A 126 3.97 -8.55 6.26
C ALA A 126 3.68 -9.04 7.69
N ALA A 127 2.68 -9.90 7.79
CA ALA A 127 2.06 -10.34 9.03
C ALA A 127 3.04 -11.02 9.99
N LEU A 128 2.81 -10.78 11.27
CA LEU A 128 3.44 -11.49 12.36
C LEU A 128 2.36 -12.16 13.20
N VAL A 129 2.32 -13.49 13.13
CA VAL A 129 1.39 -14.31 13.90
C VAL A 129 2.11 -14.88 15.11
N ARG A 130 1.54 -14.65 16.28
CA ARG A 130 2.02 -15.13 17.56
C ARG A 130 0.91 -15.86 18.31
N ARG A 131 1.32 -16.63 19.31
CA ARG A 131 0.40 -17.27 20.26
C ARG A 131 0.93 -17.18 21.69
N GLY A 132 0.07 -17.43 22.65
CA GLY A 132 0.44 -17.44 24.05
C GLY A 132 -0.54 -18.27 24.89
N PRO A 133 -0.19 -18.57 26.15
CA PRO A 133 -1.17 -19.06 27.12
C PRO A 133 -2.40 -18.16 27.14
N ARG A 134 -3.55 -18.71 27.55
CA ARG A 134 -4.73 -17.86 27.79
C ARG A 134 -4.47 -16.99 29.01
N SER A 135 -4.04 -15.75 28.81
CA SER A 135 -3.64 -14.80 29.85
C SER A 135 -4.10 -13.38 29.53
N GLY A 136 -3.65 -12.40 30.30
CA GLY A 136 -3.62 -11.00 29.85
C GLY A 136 -4.90 -10.37 29.32
N GLY A 137 -6.11 -10.78 29.75
CA GLY A 137 -7.40 -10.42 29.12
C GLY A 137 -7.80 -8.94 28.95
N ASP A 138 -6.86 -8.01 29.09
CA ASP A 138 -6.87 -6.65 28.60
C ASP A 138 -6.34 -6.59 27.14
N PRO A 139 -7.20 -6.34 26.13
CA PRO A 139 -6.78 -6.15 24.75
C PRO A 139 -5.78 -4.99 24.54
N ALA A 140 -5.64 -4.08 25.51
CA ALA A 140 -4.68 -2.99 25.45
C ALA A 140 -3.26 -3.38 25.92
N ASP A 141 -3.08 -4.59 26.46
CA ASP A 141 -1.80 -5.13 26.91
C ASP A 141 -1.64 -6.59 26.43
N PRO A 142 -1.55 -6.82 25.10
CA PRO A 142 -1.44 -8.16 24.53
C PRO A 142 -0.12 -8.84 24.93
N ASP A 143 -0.21 -10.10 25.41
CA ASP A 143 0.91 -10.86 25.98
C ASP A 143 1.26 -12.17 25.23
N ALA A 144 0.60 -12.44 24.09
CA ALA A 144 0.94 -13.55 23.21
C ALA A 144 2.21 -13.27 22.37
N ASP A 145 3.34 -13.77 22.86
CA ASP A 145 4.67 -13.47 22.29
C ASP A 145 5.36 -14.64 21.55
N GLU A 146 4.83 -15.87 21.60
CA GLU A 146 5.43 -17.02 20.90
C GLU A 146 5.21 -16.88 19.39
N VAL A 147 6.27 -16.55 18.64
CA VAL A 147 6.21 -16.39 17.18
C VAL A 147 5.89 -17.73 16.50
N VAL A 148 4.79 -17.75 15.77
CA VAL A 148 4.38 -18.88 14.92
C VAL A 148 4.96 -18.70 13.52
N VAL A 149 4.77 -17.50 12.95
CA VAL A 149 5.37 -17.11 11.68
C VAL A 149 5.52 -15.59 11.61
N ASP A 150 6.66 -15.14 11.08
CA ASP A 150 6.91 -13.77 10.68
C ASP A 150 7.13 -13.76 9.17
N PHE A 151 6.20 -13.17 8.41
CA PHE A 151 6.25 -13.14 6.95
C PHE A 151 7.42 -12.29 6.45
N LEU A 152 7.65 -11.14 7.10
CA LEU A 152 8.75 -10.25 6.76
C LEU A 152 10.10 -10.94 6.96
N ALA A 153 10.32 -11.55 8.13
CA ALA A 153 11.56 -12.28 8.39
C ALA A 153 11.74 -13.46 7.44
N ALA A 154 10.68 -14.23 7.18
CA ALA A 154 10.74 -15.35 6.24
C ALA A 154 11.06 -14.91 4.80
N LEU A 155 10.56 -13.75 4.36
CA LEU A 155 10.89 -13.17 3.06
C LEU A 155 12.35 -12.73 3.00
N LEU A 156 12.82 -11.99 4.01
CA LEU A 156 14.21 -11.50 4.07
C LEU A 156 15.21 -12.66 4.13
N ASP A 157 14.96 -13.68 4.96
CA ASP A 157 15.78 -14.90 5.02
C ASP A 157 15.83 -15.61 3.66
N ALA A 158 14.70 -15.68 2.95
CA ALA A 158 14.62 -16.32 1.66
C ALA A 158 15.31 -15.53 0.53
N LEU A 159 15.31 -14.21 0.62
CA LEU A 159 16.01 -13.29 -0.29
C LEU A 159 17.54 -13.38 -0.09
N ASP A 160 18.00 -13.37 1.18
CA ASP A 160 19.42 -13.56 1.52
C ASP A 160 19.94 -14.91 1.02
N ALA A 161 19.17 -15.99 1.22
CA ALA A 161 19.50 -17.32 0.71
C ALA A 161 19.59 -17.42 -0.83
N ARG A 162 19.17 -16.39 -1.56
CA ARG A 162 19.22 -16.28 -3.03
C ARG A 162 20.26 -15.26 -3.51
N ASP A 163 21.16 -14.82 -2.64
CA ASP A 163 22.16 -13.77 -2.93
C ASP A 163 21.49 -12.48 -3.45
N ALA A 164 20.30 -12.16 -2.94
CA ALA A 164 19.56 -10.95 -3.25
C ALA A 164 19.19 -10.23 -1.94
N PRO A 165 20.16 -9.71 -1.18
CA PRO A 165 19.91 -9.17 0.16
C PRO A 165 19.11 -7.86 0.12
N TYR A 166 18.10 -7.75 0.98
CA TYR A 166 17.31 -6.54 1.20
C TYR A 166 17.26 -6.22 2.69
N ALA A 167 17.17 -4.94 3.02
CA ALA A 167 16.95 -4.46 4.38
C ALA A 167 15.66 -3.65 4.46
N PRO A 168 14.89 -3.75 5.57
CA PRO A 168 13.76 -2.87 5.82
C PRO A 168 14.27 -1.44 6.07
N ALA A 169 13.92 -0.51 5.19
CA ALA A 169 14.19 0.91 5.37
C ALA A 169 13.16 1.57 6.29
N ALA A 170 11.87 1.26 6.12
CA ALA A 170 10.80 1.76 6.97
C ALA A 170 9.71 0.70 7.13
N VAL A 171 9.09 0.62 8.30
CA VAL A 171 8.01 -0.32 8.62
C VAL A 171 6.88 0.44 9.29
N ALA A 172 5.68 0.41 8.71
CA ALA A 172 4.46 0.83 9.36
C ALA A 172 3.88 -0.37 10.11
N THR A 173 3.71 -0.24 11.43
CA THR A 173 2.97 -1.22 12.23
C THR A 173 1.51 -0.77 12.25
N ASN A 174 0.65 -1.62 11.68
CA ASN A 174 -0.78 -1.39 11.54
C ASN A 174 -1.51 -2.05 12.72
N ALA A 175 -2.66 -2.66 12.48
CA ALA A 175 -3.41 -3.39 13.49
C ALA A 175 -2.55 -4.44 14.23
N ASP A 176 -2.61 -4.42 15.56
CA ASP A 176 -1.97 -5.40 16.44
C ASP A 176 -3.00 -5.96 17.42
N LEU A 177 -3.57 -7.13 17.06
CA LEU A 177 -4.80 -7.62 17.63
C LEU A 177 -4.60 -9.00 18.24
N GLU A 178 -4.97 -9.14 19.51
CA GLU A 178 -4.95 -10.39 20.24
C GLU A 178 -6.37 -10.85 20.59
N PHE A 179 -6.68 -12.10 20.27
CA PHE A 179 -7.97 -12.71 20.56
C PHE A 179 -7.82 -14.10 21.17
N PRO A 180 -8.76 -14.48 22.06
CA PRO A 180 -8.87 -15.87 22.49
C PRO A 180 -9.20 -16.76 21.29
N GLY A 181 -8.48 -17.86 21.17
CA GLY A 181 -8.63 -18.87 20.12
C GLY A 181 -8.80 -20.28 20.67
N ARG A 182 -9.37 -21.14 19.83
CA ARG A 182 -9.42 -22.60 19.98
C ARG A 182 -8.56 -23.22 18.89
N VAL A 183 -7.33 -23.56 19.25
CA VAL A 183 -6.32 -24.05 18.29
C VAL A 183 -5.93 -25.46 18.66
N ASP A 184 -6.10 -26.39 17.72
CA ASP A 184 -5.78 -27.81 17.91
C ASP A 184 -6.44 -28.44 19.17
N GLY A 185 -7.58 -27.89 19.59
CA GLY A 185 -8.35 -28.30 20.78
C GLY A 185 -8.02 -27.50 22.06
N ASP A 186 -6.91 -26.79 22.09
CA ASP A 186 -6.44 -26.01 23.23
C ASP A 186 -7.03 -24.58 23.24
N ALA A 187 -7.21 -24.03 24.45
CA ALA A 187 -7.54 -22.62 24.64
C ALA A 187 -6.24 -21.82 24.76
N LEU A 188 -5.98 -20.94 23.80
CA LEU A 188 -4.80 -20.10 23.75
C LEU A 188 -5.15 -18.72 23.18
N ASP A 189 -4.31 -17.72 23.41
CA ASP A 189 -4.45 -16.43 22.74
C ASP A 189 -3.65 -16.43 21.43
N VAL A 190 -4.24 -15.87 20.39
CA VAL A 190 -3.62 -15.68 19.06
C VAL A 190 -3.52 -14.19 18.82
N ARG A 191 -2.33 -13.73 18.44
CA ARG A 191 -2.05 -12.34 18.12
C ARG A 191 -1.57 -12.19 16.69
N LEU A 192 -2.17 -11.24 15.98
CA LEU A 192 -1.79 -10.85 14.63
C LEU A 192 -1.33 -9.39 14.67
N THR A 193 -0.08 -9.15 14.27
CA THR A 193 0.39 -7.81 13.95
C THR A 193 0.52 -7.67 12.44
N ASP A 194 -0.27 -6.77 11.85
CA ASP A 194 -0.15 -6.38 10.45
C ASP A 194 0.95 -5.33 10.28
N ARG A 195 1.72 -5.43 9.19
CA ARG A 195 2.83 -4.53 8.89
C ARG A 195 2.96 -4.32 7.39
N ASP A 196 3.29 -3.10 7.02
CA ASP A 196 3.72 -2.74 5.68
C ASP A 196 5.16 -2.26 5.74
N ALA A 197 6.02 -2.69 4.80
CA ALA A 197 7.44 -2.38 4.85
C ALA A 197 7.98 -1.91 3.49
N ILE A 198 8.88 -0.93 3.53
CA ILE A 198 9.74 -0.57 2.39
C ILE A 198 11.04 -1.34 2.56
N LEU A 199 11.35 -2.21 1.61
CA LEU A 199 12.61 -2.94 1.57
C LEU A 199 13.50 -2.35 0.48
N VAL A 200 14.77 -2.10 0.81
CA VAL A 200 15.77 -1.57 -0.12
C VAL A 200 16.86 -2.61 -0.30
N ARG A 201 17.27 -2.81 -1.55
CA ARG A 201 18.31 -3.78 -1.89
C ARG A 201 19.66 -3.34 -1.33
N GLU A 202 20.34 -4.22 -0.59
CA GLU A 202 21.57 -3.88 0.14
C GLU A 202 22.81 -3.80 -0.75
N ASP A 203 22.82 -4.53 -1.87
CA ASP A 203 23.92 -4.52 -2.85
C ASP A 203 23.73 -3.45 -3.95
N GLY A 204 22.74 -2.57 -3.80
CA GLY A 204 22.44 -1.48 -4.73
C GLY A 204 23.24 -0.19 -4.47
N GLU A 205 23.09 0.77 -5.38
CA GLU A 205 23.77 2.08 -5.30
C GLU A 205 22.93 3.16 -4.57
N VAL A 206 21.82 2.76 -3.95
CA VAL A 206 20.88 3.66 -3.31
C VAL A 206 21.07 3.67 -1.80
N ALA A 207 21.20 4.86 -1.22
CA ALA A 207 21.27 5.04 0.23
C ALA A 207 19.93 5.51 0.79
N VAL A 208 19.58 5.08 2.00
CA VAL A 208 18.40 5.57 2.74
C VAL A 208 18.82 6.81 3.54
N ALA A 209 18.22 7.96 3.25
CA ALA A 209 18.56 9.24 3.88
C ALA A 209 17.64 9.58 5.07
N GLU A 210 16.33 9.38 4.90
CA GLU A 210 15.33 9.66 5.93
C GLU A 210 14.22 8.61 5.87
N THR A 211 13.63 8.29 7.02
CA THR A 211 12.56 7.29 7.15
C THR A 211 11.49 7.81 8.10
N ARG A 212 10.21 7.60 7.76
CA ARG A 212 9.07 7.93 8.62
C ARG A 212 7.96 6.91 8.45
N SER A 213 7.08 6.80 9.43
CA SER A 213 5.84 6.04 9.34
C SER A 213 4.74 6.74 10.12
N ALA A 214 3.49 6.55 9.71
CA ALA A 214 2.34 7.07 10.42
C ALA A 214 1.14 6.12 10.29
N THR A 215 0.28 6.15 11.31
CA THR A 215 -1.04 5.51 11.32
C THR A 215 -2.08 6.53 10.89
N TYR A 216 -3.04 6.14 10.06
CA TYR A 216 -4.16 7.01 9.69
C TYR A 216 -5.07 7.28 10.89
N ASP A 217 -5.66 8.48 10.94
CA ASP A 217 -6.72 8.78 11.90
C ASP A 217 -8.01 8.01 11.55
N ALA A 218 -8.27 7.75 10.27
CA ALA A 218 -9.37 6.91 9.81
C ALA A 218 -9.08 5.40 9.94
N SER A 219 -9.95 4.68 10.64
CA SER A 219 -9.86 3.23 10.84
C SER A 219 -11.22 2.54 10.66
N LEU A 220 -11.20 1.27 10.25
CA LEU A 220 -12.40 0.44 10.21
C LEU A 220 -12.70 -0.09 11.61
N THR A 221 -13.91 0.14 12.11
CA THR A 221 -14.36 -0.43 13.39
C THR A 221 -15.22 -1.66 13.15
N LEU A 222 -14.77 -2.82 13.64
CA LEU A 222 -15.50 -4.09 13.53
C LEU A 222 -16.18 -4.46 14.86
N PRO A 223 -17.46 -4.85 14.85
CA PRO A 223 -18.11 -5.39 16.05
C PRO A 223 -17.62 -6.82 16.34
N ILE A 224 -17.14 -7.06 17.57
CA ILE A 224 -16.70 -8.37 18.06
C ILE A 224 -17.63 -8.79 19.20
N GLY A 225 -18.85 -9.18 18.81
CA GLY A 225 -19.96 -9.46 19.73
C GLY A 225 -20.83 -8.23 20.03
N ALA A 226 -21.74 -8.37 21.00
CA ALA A 226 -22.81 -7.37 21.22
C ALA A 226 -22.34 -6.04 21.82
N GLU A 227 -21.22 -6.02 22.57
CA GLU A 227 -20.80 -4.87 23.37
C GLU A 227 -19.36 -4.42 23.11
N ARG A 228 -18.65 -5.06 22.17
CA ARG A 228 -17.23 -4.80 21.92
C ARG A 228 -16.99 -4.54 20.45
N THR A 229 -16.01 -3.68 20.19
CA THR A 229 -15.50 -3.39 18.87
C THR A 229 -13.98 -3.50 18.87
N VAL A 230 -13.42 -3.70 17.69
CA VAL A 230 -11.99 -3.61 17.43
C VAL A 230 -11.75 -2.64 16.28
N GLU A 231 -10.68 -1.87 16.36
CA GLU A 231 -10.25 -0.98 15.29
C GLU A 231 -9.21 -1.71 14.44
N ILE A 232 -9.42 -1.68 13.12
CA ILE A 232 -8.46 -2.16 12.13
C ILE A 232 -7.68 -0.93 11.67
N GLU A 233 -6.55 -0.71 12.33
CA GLU A 233 -5.64 0.38 12.02
C GLU A 233 -4.85 0.06 10.74
N ARG A 234 -4.65 1.10 9.92
CA ARG A 234 -3.78 1.10 8.73
C ARG A 234 -2.85 2.29 8.82
N GLY A 235 -1.78 2.25 8.04
CA GLY A 235 -0.80 3.31 8.00
C GLY A 235 -0.03 3.36 6.70
N TYR A 236 1.02 4.17 6.70
CA TYR A 236 1.96 4.27 5.61
C TYR A 236 3.39 4.42 6.13
N ALA A 237 4.33 3.88 5.38
CA ALA A 237 5.75 4.04 5.59
C ALA A 237 6.33 4.90 4.46
N LEU A 238 7.33 5.73 4.76
CA LEU A 238 8.04 6.54 3.79
C LEU A 238 9.55 6.41 4.00
N ALA A 239 10.28 6.35 2.91
CA ALA A 239 11.74 6.36 2.90
C ALA A 239 12.22 7.29 1.79
N THR A 240 13.05 8.27 2.15
CA THR A 240 13.75 9.11 1.19
C THR A 240 15.05 8.41 0.80
N LEU A 241 15.17 8.13 -0.48
CA LEU A 241 16.26 7.41 -1.10
C LEU A 241 17.15 8.37 -1.88
N GLN A 242 18.45 8.20 -1.74
CA GLN A 242 19.47 8.95 -2.44
C GLN A 242 20.10 8.04 -3.51
N ALA A 243 19.82 8.32 -4.78
CA ALA A 243 20.41 7.68 -5.95
C ALA A 243 21.34 8.69 -6.65
N GLY A 244 22.64 8.63 -6.36
CA GLY A 244 23.59 9.65 -6.81
C GLY A 244 23.22 11.04 -6.25
N ARG A 245 22.89 12.00 -7.13
CA ARG A 245 22.43 13.35 -6.72
C ARG A 245 20.90 13.49 -6.67
N VAL A 246 20.17 12.45 -7.04
CA VAL A 246 18.70 12.45 -7.09
C VAL A 246 18.16 11.92 -5.76
N SER A 247 17.16 12.63 -5.22
CA SER A 247 16.42 12.22 -4.03
C SER A 247 15.00 11.84 -4.43
N ILE A 248 14.56 10.64 -4.03
CA ILE A 248 13.23 10.11 -4.33
C ILE A 248 12.59 9.68 -3.02
N THR A 249 11.39 10.17 -2.72
CA THR A 249 10.64 9.70 -1.56
C THR A 249 9.73 8.56 -1.97
N VAL A 250 10.02 7.36 -1.47
CA VAL A 250 9.17 6.20 -1.64
C VAL A 250 8.16 6.14 -0.51
N ALA A 251 6.91 5.87 -0.86
CA ALA A 251 5.80 5.62 0.04
C ALA A 251 5.31 4.19 -0.13
N ASN A 252 4.92 3.55 0.98
CA ASN A 252 4.27 2.24 0.96
C ASN A 252 3.04 2.23 1.88
N THR A 253 1.92 1.69 1.41
CA THR A 253 0.68 1.61 2.18
C THR A 253 -0.19 0.42 1.76
N HIS A 254 -1.07 -0.01 2.66
CA HIS A 254 -2.20 -0.87 2.37
C HIS A 254 -3.48 -0.19 2.86
N LEU A 255 -4.34 0.25 1.93
CA LEU A 255 -5.57 0.97 2.28
C LEU A 255 -6.71 0.01 2.65
N GLU A 256 -7.70 0.49 3.40
CA GLU A 256 -8.80 -0.32 3.92
C GLU A 256 -9.58 -1.08 2.81
N ALA A 257 -9.73 -2.38 2.99
CA ALA A 257 -10.42 -3.26 2.05
C ALA A 257 -11.94 -3.30 2.26
N GLY A 258 -12.40 -3.18 3.51
CA GLY A 258 -13.78 -3.50 3.88
C GLY A 258 -14.82 -2.39 3.68
N LEU A 259 -14.44 -1.13 3.84
CA LEU A 259 -15.35 0.02 3.72
C LEU A 259 -14.73 1.15 2.90
N GLU A 260 -15.35 1.48 1.78
CA GLU A 260 -14.91 2.53 0.85
C GLU A 260 -14.77 3.89 1.53
N SER A 261 -15.70 4.27 2.42
CA SER A 261 -15.64 5.57 3.10
C SER A 261 -14.43 5.72 4.02
N VAL A 262 -13.99 4.63 4.66
CA VAL A 262 -12.76 4.60 5.46
C VAL A 262 -11.56 4.64 4.53
N ARG A 263 -11.57 3.83 3.47
CA ARG A 263 -10.51 3.79 2.44
C ARG A 263 -10.27 5.18 1.83
N ALA A 264 -11.32 5.89 1.45
CA ALA A 264 -11.27 7.25 0.90
C ALA A 264 -10.73 8.28 1.91
N ALA A 265 -11.09 8.15 3.20
CA ALA A 265 -10.53 9.01 4.24
C ALA A 265 -9.02 8.77 4.43
N GLN A 266 -8.58 7.51 4.44
CA GLN A 266 -7.15 7.16 4.48
C GLN A 266 -6.39 7.67 3.25
N ALA A 267 -6.96 7.52 2.06
CA ALA A 267 -6.39 8.05 0.82
C ALA A 267 -6.24 9.58 0.85
N LYS A 268 -7.22 10.29 1.40
CA LYS A 268 -7.17 11.75 1.61
C LYS A 268 -6.02 12.14 2.54
N GLU A 269 -5.89 11.46 3.67
CA GLU A 269 -4.80 11.69 4.63
C GLU A 269 -3.42 11.42 3.99
N LEU A 270 -3.30 10.35 3.20
CA LEU A 270 -2.07 10.04 2.47
C LEU A 270 -1.74 11.11 1.43
N ALA A 271 -2.73 11.53 0.63
CA ALA A 271 -2.55 12.57 -0.38
C ALA A 271 -2.09 13.89 0.27
N ASP A 272 -2.68 14.27 1.39
CA ASP A 272 -2.26 15.45 2.15
C ASP A 272 -0.81 15.30 2.62
N ALA A 273 -0.42 14.15 3.19
CA ALA A 273 0.95 13.90 3.63
C ALA A 273 2.00 13.87 2.50
N LEU A 274 1.62 13.43 1.30
CA LEU A 274 2.48 13.39 0.11
C LEU A 274 2.55 14.75 -0.62
N SER A 275 1.54 15.61 -0.44
CA SER A 275 1.54 16.96 -1.00
C SER A 275 2.62 17.86 -0.35
N ASP A 276 2.94 17.60 0.92
CA ASP A 276 4.00 18.30 1.67
C ASP A 276 5.41 17.81 1.30
N VAL A 277 5.54 16.68 0.60
CA VAL A 277 6.84 16.17 0.15
C VAL A 277 7.31 17.00 -1.04
N SER A 278 8.55 17.48 -1.01
CA SER A 278 9.17 18.15 -2.16
C SER A 278 9.82 17.14 -3.10
N GLY A 279 9.74 17.39 -4.41
CA GLY A 279 10.41 16.58 -5.43
C GLY A 279 9.69 15.27 -5.77
N SER A 280 10.46 14.31 -6.29
CA SER A 280 9.97 13.04 -6.81
C SER A 280 9.41 12.15 -5.71
N VAL A 281 8.23 11.59 -5.96
CA VAL A 281 7.54 10.65 -5.07
C VAL A 281 7.20 9.40 -5.85
N VAL A 282 7.33 8.24 -5.20
CA VAL A 282 6.83 6.95 -5.72
C VAL A 282 5.98 6.33 -4.62
N LEU A 283 4.69 6.12 -4.88
CA LEU A 283 3.78 5.38 -4.02
C LEU A 283 3.66 3.94 -4.52
N LEU A 284 3.99 3.01 -3.63
CA LEU A 284 3.86 1.57 -3.78
C LEU A 284 2.72 1.13 -2.87
N GLY A 285 1.83 0.25 -3.31
CA GLY A 285 0.83 -0.24 -2.37
C GLY A 285 -0.29 -1.05 -2.99
N ASP A 286 -1.02 -1.72 -2.10
CA ASP A 286 -2.36 -2.21 -2.35
C ASP A 286 -3.35 -1.11 -1.93
N LEU A 287 -3.94 -0.45 -2.91
CA LEU A 287 -4.87 0.65 -2.68
C LEU A 287 -6.30 0.15 -2.45
N ASN A 288 -6.57 -1.15 -2.60
CA ASN A 288 -7.91 -1.73 -2.61
C ASN A 288 -8.91 -1.02 -3.54
N ASP A 289 -8.39 -0.34 -4.57
CA ASP A 289 -9.14 0.39 -5.59
C ASP A 289 -8.29 0.56 -6.86
N GLY A 290 -8.91 0.86 -8.00
CA GLY A 290 -8.20 0.95 -9.28
C GLY A 290 -8.85 1.84 -10.35
N PRO A 291 -8.21 2.00 -11.52
CA PRO A 291 -8.62 2.93 -12.59
C PRO A 291 -10.05 2.76 -13.12
N SER A 292 -10.65 1.60 -12.88
CA SER A 292 -11.99 1.24 -13.39
C SER A 292 -13.12 1.40 -12.37
N GLY A 293 -12.84 1.81 -11.12
CA GLY A 293 -13.86 1.83 -10.07
C GLY A 293 -14.55 0.47 -9.90
N THR A 294 -13.84 -0.63 -10.18
CA THR A 294 -14.37 -1.99 -10.06
C THR A 294 -14.44 -2.33 -8.59
N GLU A 295 -15.54 -1.89 -7.98
CA GLU A 295 -15.87 -2.08 -6.58
C GLU A 295 -15.68 -3.54 -6.13
N PRO A 296 -15.44 -3.77 -4.83
CA PRO A 296 -15.56 -5.10 -4.21
C PRO A 296 -16.97 -5.71 -4.28
N ASP A 297 -17.96 -4.98 -4.78
CA ASP A 297 -19.32 -5.47 -4.93
C ASP A 297 -19.57 -5.91 -6.36
N GLY A 298 -19.88 -7.19 -6.55
CA GLY A 298 -20.38 -7.78 -7.79
C GLY A 298 -21.78 -7.28 -8.17
N GLY A 299 -22.07 -6.01 -7.94
CA GLY A 299 -23.22 -5.29 -8.45
C GLY A 299 -22.81 -4.58 -9.74
N THR A 300 -22.85 -5.28 -10.87
CA THR A 300 -23.23 -4.60 -12.10
C THR A 300 -24.57 -3.92 -11.81
N VAL A 301 -24.59 -2.58 -11.72
CA VAL A 301 -25.82 -1.86 -12.00
C VAL A 301 -26.06 -1.99 -13.51
N GLU A 302 -26.48 -3.17 -13.95
CA GLU A 302 -27.22 -3.29 -15.20
C GLU A 302 -28.52 -2.49 -15.01
N GLY A 303 -28.49 -1.19 -15.32
CA GLY A 303 -29.68 -0.37 -15.16
C GLY A 303 -29.54 1.14 -15.18
N SER A 304 -28.33 1.72 -15.15
CA SER A 304 -28.18 3.17 -15.33
C SER A 304 -27.80 3.49 -16.77
N GLY A 305 -28.73 3.21 -17.68
CA GLY A 305 -28.73 3.65 -19.08
C GLY A 305 -28.99 5.15 -19.21
N ASP A 306 -28.19 5.95 -18.52
CA ASP A 306 -28.02 7.38 -18.74
C ASP A 306 -26.54 7.65 -18.45
N GLY A 307 -25.76 7.94 -19.48
CA GLY A 307 -24.31 8.14 -19.42
C GLY A 307 -23.87 9.40 -18.65
N THR A 308 -24.43 9.60 -17.46
CA THR A 308 -24.20 10.73 -16.55
C THR A 308 -24.04 10.29 -15.09
N ALA A 309 -23.71 9.01 -14.83
CA ALA A 309 -23.12 8.65 -13.54
C ALA A 309 -21.80 9.42 -13.43
N GLU A 310 -21.82 10.53 -12.68
CA GLU A 310 -20.61 11.24 -12.30
C GLU A 310 -19.68 10.20 -11.68
N ARG A 311 -18.56 9.96 -12.36
CA ARG A 311 -17.49 9.10 -11.89
C ARG A 311 -17.09 9.70 -10.55
N SER A 312 -17.49 9.10 -9.43
CA SER A 312 -16.76 9.36 -8.20
C SER A 312 -15.35 8.86 -8.50
N ASP A 313 -14.42 9.78 -8.71
CA ASP A 313 -13.02 9.45 -8.81
C ASP A 313 -12.69 8.76 -7.48
N GLY A 314 -12.62 7.43 -7.51
CA GLY A 314 -12.44 6.59 -6.33
C GLY A 314 -11.15 6.92 -5.60
N VAL A 315 -10.79 6.11 -4.61
CA VAL A 315 -9.49 6.21 -3.92
C VAL A 315 -8.32 6.32 -4.89
N TYR A 316 -8.35 5.55 -5.98
CA TYR A 316 -7.37 5.65 -7.06
C TYR A 316 -7.37 7.04 -7.70
N GLY A 317 -8.55 7.53 -8.09
CA GLY A 317 -8.72 8.85 -8.71
C GLY A 317 -8.16 9.98 -7.84
N MET A 318 -8.49 9.98 -6.55
CA MET A 318 -8.00 10.95 -5.57
C MET A 318 -6.47 10.97 -5.47
N LEU A 319 -5.82 9.81 -5.41
CA LEU A 319 -4.36 9.73 -5.36
C LEU A 319 -3.74 10.15 -6.70
N THR A 320 -4.41 9.88 -7.81
CA THR A 320 -3.95 10.29 -9.15
C THR A 320 -4.13 11.78 -9.48
N GLU A 321 -4.80 12.56 -8.63
CA GLU A 321 -4.77 14.02 -8.74
C GLU A 321 -3.37 14.58 -8.39
N LEU A 322 -2.62 13.87 -7.52
CA LEU A 322 -1.29 14.25 -7.05
C LEU A 322 -0.16 13.46 -7.74
N LEU A 323 -0.43 12.21 -8.10
CA LEU A 323 0.53 11.26 -8.65
C LEU A 323 0.06 10.79 -10.03
N SER A 324 0.95 10.41 -10.92
CA SER A 324 0.62 9.75 -12.18
C SER A 324 0.76 8.24 -12.01
N ASP A 325 -0.08 7.47 -12.70
CA ASP A 325 0.10 6.03 -12.78
C ASP A 325 1.39 5.72 -13.55
N ALA A 326 2.32 5.02 -12.91
CA ALA A 326 3.64 4.74 -13.48
C ALA A 326 3.68 3.40 -14.23
N THR A 327 2.60 2.62 -14.27
CA THR A 327 2.58 1.43 -15.13
C THR A 327 2.45 1.84 -16.60
N ASP A 328 3.19 1.17 -17.48
CA ASP A 328 3.05 1.34 -18.93
C ASP A 328 1.99 0.37 -19.50
N GLY A 329 1.12 0.87 -20.38
CA GLY A 329 0.08 0.04 -21.00
C GLY A 329 -0.85 -0.68 -20.02
N GLU A 330 -1.41 -1.82 -20.47
CA GLU A 330 -2.30 -2.66 -19.65
C GLU A 330 -1.53 -3.86 -19.10
N ILE A 331 -1.19 -3.84 -17.80
CA ILE A 331 -0.57 -4.98 -17.11
C ILE A 331 -1.55 -6.07 -16.66
N GLY A 332 -2.87 -5.80 -16.75
CA GLY A 332 -3.95 -6.69 -16.29
C GLY A 332 -4.23 -6.59 -14.78
N GLY A 333 -5.03 -7.52 -14.27
CA GLY A 333 -5.36 -7.58 -12.83
C GLY A 333 -4.18 -8.02 -11.97
N THR A 334 -4.17 -7.57 -10.72
CA THR A 334 -3.14 -7.82 -9.70
C THR A 334 -3.68 -8.57 -8.48
N CYS A 335 -4.99 -8.58 -8.23
CA CYS A 335 -5.67 -9.49 -7.30
C CYS A 335 -6.67 -10.30 -8.10
N CYS A 336 -7.19 -11.44 -7.67
CA CYS A 336 -8.03 -11.59 -6.49
C CYS A 336 -8.25 -13.09 -6.27
N ARG A 337 -7.13 -13.80 -6.24
CA ARG A 337 -7.14 -15.25 -6.11
C ARG A 337 -7.72 -15.61 -4.74
N PRO A 338 -8.23 -16.84 -4.58
CA PRO A 338 -8.68 -17.30 -3.27
C PRO A 338 -7.55 -17.23 -2.23
N SER A 339 -7.89 -16.87 -0.99
CA SER A 339 -6.97 -16.86 0.16
C SER A 339 -6.41 -18.24 0.52
N SER A 340 -6.98 -19.31 -0.04
CA SER A 340 -6.41 -20.67 0.05
C SER A 340 -5.17 -20.87 -0.84
N PHE A 341 -4.98 -19.98 -1.82
CA PHE A 341 -3.89 -19.95 -2.78
C PHE A 341 -3.80 -21.14 -3.73
N ARG A 342 -4.87 -21.94 -3.87
CA ARG A 342 -4.85 -23.20 -4.64
C ARG A 342 -5.44 -23.02 -6.06
N PRO A 343 -4.77 -23.49 -7.13
CA PRO A 343 -5.36 -23.64 -8.46
C PRO A 343 -6.42 -24.78 -8.48
N PRO A 344 -7.39 -24.85 -9.43
CA PRO A 344 -7.29 -24.42 -10.83
C PRO A 344 -8.36 -23.41 -11.25
N ASP A 345 -8.74 -22.47 -10.38
CA ASP A 345 -9.36 -21.24 -10.90
C ASP A 345 -8.42 -20.67 -11.99
N GLU A 346 -8.92 -19.88 -12.96
CA GLU A 346 -8.08 -19.21 -13.97
C GLU A 346 -6.96 -18.39 -13.27
N ASP A 347 -6.15 -17.57 -13.96
CA ASP A 347 -5.09 -16.80 -13.27
C ASP A 347 -5.60 -16.06 -12.00
N GLY A 348 -6.91 -15.81 -11.95
CA GLY A 348 -7.68 -15.39 -10.77
C GLY A 348 -7.49 -13.91 -10.53
N LEU A 349 -6.76 -13.25 -11.43
CA LEU A 349 -6.31 -11.88 -11.32
C LEU A 349 -7.29 -10.97 -12.07
N THR A 350 -8.43 -10.70 -11.45
CA THR A 350 -9.57 -10.02 -12.06
C THR A 350 -9.59 -8.51 -11.86
N ARG A 351 -8.86 -7.96 -10.88
CA ARG A 351 -8.85 -6.51 -10.60
C ARG A 351 -7.44 -5.99 -10.37
N ARG A 352 -7.18 -4.76 -10.82
CA ARG A 352 -5.91 -4.06 -10.63
C ARG A 352 -6.04 -3.10 -9.45
N ILE A 353 -5.58 -3.53 -8.28
CA ILE A 353 -5.64 -2.76 -7.02
C ILE A 353 -4.26 -2.51 -6.39
N ASP A 354 -3.23 -3.18 -6.90
CA ASP A 354 -1.83 -2.96 -6.54
C ASP A 354 -1.22 -1.99 -7.54
N HIS A 355 -0.62 -0.90 -7.05
CA HIS A 355 -0.20 0.22 -7.89
C HIS A 355 1.22 0.70 -7.60
N VAL A 356 1.83 1.23 -8.65
CA VAL A 356 2.99 2.12 -8.58
C VAL A 356 2.54 3.46 -9.15
N LEU A 357 2.35 4.45 -8.28
CA LEU A 357 2.04 5.82 -8.68
C LEU A 357 3.26 6.71 -8.45
N ALA A 358 3.51 7.71 -9.29
CA ALA A 358 4.70 8.53 -9.18
C ALA A 358 4.50 9.99 -9.56
N ARG A 359 5.33 10.88 -9.01
CA ARG A 359 5.38 12.30 -9.36
C ARG A 359 6.76 12.65 -9.90
N TYR A 360 6.79 13.34 -11.04
CA TYR A 360 8.01 13.67 -11.83
C TYR A 360 8.78 12.46 -12.37
N LEU A 361 8.14 11.30 -12.40
CA LEU A 361 8.68 10.05 -12.92
C LEU A 361 7.60 9.33 -13.72
N THR A 362 8.00 8.58 -14.73
CA THR A 362 7.13 7.77 -15.59
C THR A 362 7.65 6.33 -15.67
N GLY A 363 6.78 5.37 -16.01
CA GLY A 363 7.22 4.02 -16.31
C GLY A 363 7.79 3.90 -17.72
N ALA A 364 8.93 3.22 -17.85
CA ALA A 364 9.53 2.84 -19.12
C ALA A 364 9.18 1.38 -19.52
N ASP A 365 8.98 0.52 -18.52
CA ASP A 365 8.54 -0.88 -18.66
C ASP A 365 7.81 -1.29 -17.37
N SER A 366 6.75 -2.08 -17.51
CA SER A 366 6.03 -2.61 -16.36
C SER A 366 5.53 -4.03 -16.57
N ARG A 367 5.52 -4.83 -15.49
CA ARG A 367 5.04 -6.22 -15.53
C ARG A 367 4.61 -6.74 -14.17
N ARG A 368 3.80 -7.80 -14.20
CA ARG A 368 3.39 -8.54 -12.99
C ARG A 368 4.48 -9.50 -12.50
N LEU A 369 4.55 -9.70 -11.18
CA LEU A 369 5.42 -10.64 -10.47
C LEU A 369 4.59 -11.71 -9.75
N GLY A 370 5.17 -12.88 -9.50
CA GLY A 370 4.51 -13.93 -8.69
C GLY A 370 3.23 -14.52 -9.32
N VAL A 371 3.10 -14.47 -10.65
CA VAL A 371 1.91 -14.98 -11.35
C VAL A 371 1.91 -16.51 -11.49
N GLU A 372 3.08 -17.14 -11.49
CA GLU A 372 3.23 -18.59 -11.63
C GLU A 372 3.03 -19.33 -10.30
N THR A 373 2.46 -20.53 -10.35
CA THR A 373 2.36 -21.42 -9.18
C THR A 373 3.70 -22.07 -8.86
N PHE A 374 3.88 -22.46 -7.59
CA PHE A 374 5.01 -23.25 -7.14
C PHE A 374 4.54 -24.52 -6.41
N ALA A 375 5.42 -25.52 -6.35
CA ALA A 375 5.19 -26.75 -5.59
C ALA A 375 5.78 -26.63 -4.18
N THR A 376 4.99 -26.93 -3.16
CA THR A 376 5.52 -27.16 -1.81
C THR A 376 6.16 -28.56 -1.70
N ASP A 377 6.87 -28.84 -0.60
CA ASP A 377 7.58 -30.11 -0.37
C ASP A 377 6.68 -31.37 -0.46
N ASP A 378 5.38 -31.23 -0.15
CA ASP A 378 4.41 -32.32 -0.24
C ASP A 378 3.71 -32.43 -1.61
N GLY A 379 4.14 -31.61 -2.59
CA GLY A 379 3.60 -31.57 -3.94
C GLY A 379 2.38 -30.67 -4.12
N THR A 380 1.86 -30.04 -3.05
CA THR A 380 0.76 -29.08 -3.17
C THR A 380 1.18 -27.90 -4.03
N GLN A 381 0.40 -27.61 -5.08
CA GLN A 381 0.55 -26.42 -5.91
C GLN A 381 -0.12 -25.22 -5.23
N LEU A 382 0.59 -24.11 -5.13
CA LEU A 382 0.08 -22.85 -4.58
C LEU A 382 0.52 -21.67 -5.44
N TRP A 383 -0.27 -20.60 -5.45
CA TRP A 383 0.22 -19.28 -5.85
C TRP A 383 1.09 -18.66 -4.72
N PRO A 384 2.15 -17.91 -5.07
CA PRO A 384 2.99 -17.21 -4.09
C PRO A 384 2.22 -16.22 -3.22
N SER A 385 1.25 -15.53 -3.82
CA SER A 385 0.29 -14.65 -3.17
C SER A 385 -1.07 -14.73 -3.87
N ASP A 386 -2.14 -14.34 -3.16
CA ASP A 386 -3.43 -14.06 -3.78
C ASP A 386 -3.40 -12.82 -4.68
N HIS A 387 -2.33 -12.04 -4.54
CA HIS A 387 -1.95 -10.94 -5.41
C HIS A 387 -0.74 -11.30 -6.29
N ALA A 388 -0.69 -10.74 -7.49
CA ALA A 388 0.53 -10.56 -8.25
C ALA A 388 1.17 -9.23 -7.86
N GLY A 389 2.50 -9.23 -7.68
CA GLY A 389 3.23 -7.98 -7.52
C GLY A 389 3.27 -7.18 -8.81
N VAL A 390 3.60 -5.90 -8.71
CA VAL A 390 3.82 -5.01 -9.87
C VAL A 390 5.24 -4.51 -9.82
N LEU A 391 5.98 -4.68 -10.92
CA LEU A 391 7.31 -4.13 -11.13
C LEU A 391 7.22 -3.00 -12.17
N VAL A 392 7.91 -1.89 -11.91
CA VAL A 392 8.05 -0.77 -12.85
C VAL A 392 9.51 -0.35 -12.92
N GLU A 393 10.03 -0.18 -14.14
CA GLU A 393 11.25 0.56 -14.40
C GLU A 393 10.90 2.04 -14.57
N LEU A 394 11.48 2.90 -13.72
CA LEU A 394 11.20 4.34 -13.73
C LEU A 394 12.17 5.08 -14.63
N SER A 395 11.65 6.13 -15.24
CA SER A 395 12.39 7.14 -15.99
C SER A 395 11.97 8.54 -15.54
N THR A 396 12.86 9.50 -15.71
CA THR A 396 12.51 10.90 -15.48
C THR A 396 11.55 11.39 -16.54
N THR A 397 10.54 12.15 -16.11
CA THR A 397 9.65 12.82 -17.05
C THR A 397 10.46 13.88 -17.78
N SER A 398 10.70 13.69 -19.08
CA SER A 398 11.26 14.75 -19.91
C SER A 398 10.25 15.90 -19.94
N ASP A 399 10.62 17.06 -19.42
CA ASP A 399 9.89 18.29 -19.71
C ASP A 399 9.98 18.49 -21.24
N GLU A 400 8.94 18.11 -21.98
CA GLU A 400 8.72 18.68 -23.29
C GLU A 400 8.50 20.18 -23.08
N SER A 401 9.61 20.93 -23.07
CA SER A 401 9.62 22.36 -23.26
C SER A 401 8.76 22.62 -24.48
N THR A 402 7.59 23.20 -24.24
CA THR A 402 6.62 23.63 -25.23
C THR A 402 7.37 24.57 -26.17
N THR A 403 7.87 24.02 -27.26
CA THR A 403 8.47 24.81 -28.32
C THR A 403 7.27 25.39 -29.05
N GLU A 404 6.94 26.63 -28.68
CA GLU A 404 5.87 27.43 -29.24
C GLU A 404 6.06 27.52 -30.77
N ALA A 405 5.45 26.58 -31.50
CA ALA A 405 5.45 26.57 -32.95
C ALA A 405 4.56 27.73 -33.42
N SER A 406 5.20 28.83 -33.80
CA SER A 406 4.56 29.91 -34.54
C SER A 406 3.93 29.39 -35.84
N PRO A 407 2.78 29.94 -36.28
CA PRO A 407 1.88 29.29 -37.22
C PRO A 407 2.39 29.44 -38.66
N THR A 408 2.35 28.34 -39.42
CA THR A 408 2.41 28.41 -40.89
C THR A 408 1.13 27.88 -41.51
N SER A 409 0.51 28.78 -42.26
CA SER A 409 -0.68 28.73 -43.10
C SER A 409 -0.98 27.41 -43.83
N ASP A 410 -2.20 26.94 -43.61
CA ASP A 410 -3.26 26.72 -44.61
C ASP A 410 -2.90 26.08 -45.95
N SER A 411 -3.44 24.87 -46.21
CA SER A 411 -3.94 24.45 -47.52
C SER A 411 -4.83 23.20 -47.40
N ASN A 412 -6.11 23.47 -47.21
CA ASN A 412 -7.28 22.83 -47.83
C ASN A 412 -7.02 21.67 -48.83
N ARG A 413 -7.54 20.47 -48.55
CA ARG A 413 -8.06 19.55 -49.59
C ARG A 413 -9.06 18.52 -49.04
N THR A 414 -10.33 18.79 -49.33
CA THR A 414 -11.46 17.85 -49.30
C THR A 414 -11.33 16.85 -50.46
N ALA A 415 -11.55 15.55 -50.21
CA ALA A 415 -12.08 14.63 -51.22
C ALA A 415 -12.76 13.40 -50.59
N SER A 416 -14.08 13.36 -50.82
CA SER A 416 -15.04 12.26 -50.71
C SER A 416 -14.57 10.89 -51.23
N GLY A 417 -15.08 9.80 -50.64
CA GLY A 417 -15.06 8.48 -51.29
C GLY A 417 -15.59 7.31 -50.46
N ARG A 418 -16.93 7.26 -50.30
CA ARG A 418 -17.84 6.09 -50.39
C ARG A 418 -17.28 4.65 -50.28
N SER A 419 -17.85 3.93 -49.28
CA SER A 419 -18.51 2.61 -49.33
C SER A 419 -17.93 1.48 -50.19
N ASP A 420 -17.66 0.34 -49.57
CA ASP A 420 -18.24 -0.93 -50.03
C ASP A 420 -18.45 -1.91 -48.86
N GLU A 421 -19.64 -2.50 -48.91
CA GLU A 421 -20.23 -3.49 -48.03
C GLU A 421 -19.96 -4.87 -48.65
N GLN A 422 -19.43 -5.82 -47.89
CA GLN A 422 -19.40 -7.21 -48.33
C GLN A 422 -19.84 -8.16 -47.21
N THR A 423 -20.99 -8.76 -47.48
CA THR A 423 -21.67 -9.82 -46.76
C THR A 423 -20.98 -11.16 -46.99
N GLY A 424 -21.02 -12.04 -45.98
CA GLY A 424 -20.64 -13.44 -46.09
C GLY A 424 -20.89 -14.17 -44.78
N GLY A 425 -22.07 -14.78 -44.65
CA GLY A 425 -22.45 -15.62 -43.51
C GLY A 425 -22.23 -17.11 -43.74
N SER A 426 -22.25 -17.87 -42.65
CA SER A 426 -22.78 -19.25 -42.42
C SER A 426 -22.04 -19.86 -41.22
N ASP A 427 -22.74 -20.11 -40.10
CA ASP A 427 -23.30 -21.41 -39.65
C ASP A 427 -22.21 -22.33 -39.05
N ALA A 428 -22.33 -23.02 -37.92
CA ALA A 428 -23.43 -23.29 -36.99
C ALA A 428 -22.87 -23.99 -35.71
N ALA A 429 -23.78 -24.24 -34.76
CA ALA A 429 -23.81 -25.38 -33.82
C ALA A 429 -23.21 -25.21 -32.40
N GLY A 430 -24.07 -24.66 -31.53
CA GLY A 430 -24.58 -25.26 -30.30
C GLY A 430 -23.81 -26.35 -29.54
N SER A 431 -23.59 -26.10 -28.26
CA SER A 431 -23.77 -27.12 -27.21
C SER A 431 -24.10 -26.45 -25.87
N GLU A 432 -25.36 -26.59 -25.45
CA GLU A 432 -25.81 -26.33 -24.08
C GLU A 432 -25.29 -27.43 -23.16
N ARG A 433 -24.64 -27.09 -22.04
CA ARG A 433 -24.58 -27.93 -20.84
C ARG A 433 -24.40 -27.08 -19.57
N PRO A 434 -24.82 -27.62 -18.41
CA PRO A 434 -25.54 -26.86 -17.40
C PRO A 434 -24.59 -26.14 -16.44
N THR A 435 -24.96 -24.92 -16.06
CA THR A 435 -24.33 -24.16 -14.98
C THR A 435 -24.76 -24.76 -13.63
N THR A 436 -23.89 -25.60 -13.06
CA THR A 436 -23.91 -25.86 -11.63
C THR A 436 -23.29 -24.66 -10.93
N ALA A 437 -24.14 -23.75 -10.46
CA ALA A 437 -23.75 -22.70 -9.52
C ALA A 437 -23.20 -23.37 -8.25
N THR A 438 -21.88 -23.34 -8.11
CA THR A 438 -21.19 -23.59 -6.85
C THR A 438 -20.70 -22.23 -6.38
N GLY A 439 -21.21 -21.80 -5.22
CA GLY A 439 -20.89 -20.49 -4.65
C GLY A 439 -19.41 -20.41 -4.30
N THR A 440 -18.74 -19.41 -4.86
CA THR A 440 -17.33 -19.08 -4.62
C THR A 440 -17.21 -18.21 -3.37
N PRO A 441 -16.49 -18.64 -2.31
CA PRO A 441 -16.14 -17.77 -1.19
C PRO A 441 -14.77 -17.13 -1.47
N GLY A 442 -14.81 -15.98 -2.13
CA GLY A 442 -13.71 -15.00 -2.17
C GLY A 442 -14.33 -13.66 -1.83
N PHE A 443 -13.90 -13.04 -0.72
CA PHE A 443 -14.42 -11.78 -0.19
C PHE A 443 -15.93 -11.54 -0.45
N GLY A 444 -16.75 -12.50 0.01
CA GLY A 444 -18.20 -12.40 -0.07
C GLY A 444 -18.72 -11.40 0.97
N VAL A 445 -19.37 -10.36 0.46
CA VAL A 445 -20.11 -9.34 1.20
C VAL A 445 -21.20 -10.01 2.04
N GLY A 446 -21.00 -10.07 3.36
CA GLY A 446 -22.10 -10.12 4.31
C GLY A 446 -22.48 -8.68 4.62
N THR A 447 -23.72 -8.29 4.34
CA THR A 447 -24.26 -6.96 4.64
C THR A 447 -24.21 -6.68 6.14
N ALA A 448 -23.09 -6.14 6.62
CA ALA A 448 -23.02 -5.50 7.93
C ALA A 448 -23.60 -4.09 7.78
N ALA A 449 -24.93 -3.98 7.76
CA ALA A 449 -25.59 -2.72 8.03
C ALA A 449 -25.41 -2.37 9.51
N ALA A 450 -24.21 -1.92 9.88
CA ALA A 450 -23.96 -1.31 11.18
C ALA A 450 -24.27 0.18 11.08
N ALA A 451 -25.19 0.65 11.92
CA ALA A 451 -25.61 2.04 11.97
C ALA A 451 -24.40 2.96 12.20
N LEU A 452 -24.10 3.81 11.21
CA LEU A 452 -23.20 4.95 11.35
C LEU A 452 -23.72 5.90 12.44
N VAL A 453 -23.07 5.91 13.61
CA VAL A 453 -23.10 7.08 14.49
C VAL A 453 -21.86 7.90 14.17
N GLY A 454 -22.01 8.82 13.21
CA GLY A 454 -21.02 9.86 12.98
C GLY A 454 -20.94 10.79 14.20
N VAL A 455 -19.80 10.82 14.88
CA VAL A 455 -19.51 11.87 15.87
C VAL A 455 -18.73 12.98 15.17
N ALA A 456 -19.46 13.83 14.46
CA ALA A 456 -19.01 15.18 14.14
C ALA A 456 -19.75 16.15 15.06
N GLY A 457 -19.05 16.80 15.99
CA GLY A 457 -19.66 17.85 16.80
C GLY A 457 -18.99 18.12 18.14
N GLY A 458 -17.79 18.71 18.11
CA GLY A 458 -17.20 19.35 19.27
C GLY A 458 -18.09 20.47 19.84
N ALA A 459 -18.09 20.56 21.17
CA ALA A 459 -18.47 21.72 21.97
C ALA A 459 -19.94 22.20 21.90
N ARG A 460 -20.86 21.55 22.67
CA ARG A 460 -21.97 22.27 23.34
C ARG A 460 -22.79 21.52 24.41
N LEU A 461 -22.34 20.39 24.96
CA LEU A 461 -23.09 19.66 26.01
C LEU A 461 -22.43 19.75 27.40
N ARG A 462 -22.30 20.96 27.96
CA ARG A 462 -21.87 21.17 29.37
C ARG A 462 -22.82 22.03 30.21
N ARG A 463 -24.10 22.19 29.81
CA ARG A 463 -25.09 22.98 30.60
C ARG A 463 -26.35 22.26 31.05
N TRP A 464 -26.52 20.96 30.79
CA TRP A 464 -27.80 20.29 31.06
C TRP A 464 -27.82 19.27 32.21
N LEU A 465 -26.74 19.07 32.98
CA LEU A 465 -26.74 18.16 34.15
C LEU A 465 -26.32 18.84 35.46
N ARG A 466 -26.92 20.00 35.76
CA ARG A 466 -26.86 20.65 37.09
C ARG A 466 -28.21 21.15 37.61
N ARG A 467 -29.34 20.61 37.11
CA ARG A 467 -30.66 20.78 37.73
C ARG A 467 -31.54 19.57 37.46
N ARG A 468 -31.36 18.52 38.25
CA ARG A 468 -32.43 17.68 38.83
C ARG A 468 -31.84 16.85 39.95
#